data_AF-R6T9C6-F1
#
_entry.id   AF-R6T9C6-F1
#
_cell.length_a   1.000
_cell.length_b   1.000
_cell.length_c   1.000
_cell.angle_alpha   90.00
_cell.angle_beta   90.00
_cell.angle_gamma   90.00
#
_symmetry.space_group_name_H-M   'P 1'
#
loop_
_entity.id
_entity.type
_entity.pdbx_description
1 polymer ?
#
loop_
_entity_poly.entity_id
_entity_poly.type
_entity_poly.pdbx_seq_one_letter_code
_entity_poly.pdbx_strand_id
1 'polypeptide(L)'
;MRVTDPETGETTLKPVVQTFQNETTEWIHVTANGETLTCTPNHPFYSPVKGWTSAIDLRAGDILVMLNGEYVVVEQVQHELLESPETTYNFEVEDYHTYYVGESSVHVHNACKNDFQTKATKNQSATFKSERAARNFARTKVGKSPINVGNNKLRSQNGVWQYRAKPGDLAQRHIHLERLNPKTGEVLVNWHLRW
;
A
#
# COMPACT_ATOMS: atom_id res chain seq x y z
N MET A 1 13.51 -4.45 11.50
CA MET A 1 13.17 -3.06 11.14
C MET A 1 12.18 -2.51 12.16
N ARG A 2 12.28 -1.23 12.56
CA ARG A 2 11.19 -0.57 13.31
C ARG A 2 10.05 -0.28 12.35
N VAL A 3 8.84 -0.68 12.72
CA VAL A 3 7.62 -0.46 11.95
C VAL A 3 6.62 0.21 12.89
N THR A 4 5.99 1.28 12.43
CA THR A 4 4.97 1.97 13.19
C THR A 4 3.62 1.66 12.60
N ASP A 5 2.74 1.14 13.45
CA ASP A 5 1.34 0.92 13.09
C ASP A 5 0.67 2.28 12.86
N PRO A 6 0.13 2.56 11.66
CA PRO A 6 -0.46 3.86 11.35
C PRO A 6 -1.84 4.07 11.99
N GLU A 7 -2.46 3.04 12.57
CA GLU A 7 -3.72 3.16 13.32
C GLU A 7 -3.50 3.46 14.80
N THR A 8 -2.43 2.93 15.40
CA THR A 8 -2.17 3.05 16.84
C THR A 8 -0.99 3.96 17.18
N GLY A 9 -0.13 4.27 16.20
CA GLY A 9 1.15 4.94 16.42
C GLY A 9 2.18 4.05 17.13
N GLU A 10 1.86 2.78 17.39
CA GLU A 10 2.70 1.87 18.14
C GLU A 10 3.87 1.41 17.27
N THR A 11 5.09 1.65 17.75
CA THR A 11 6.31 1.25 17.06
C THR A 11 6.77 -0.11 17.57
N THR A 12 6.90 -1.09 16.67
CA THR A 12 7.36 -2.44 16.99
C THR A 12 8.52 -2.87 16.09
N LEU A 13 9.30 -3.85 16.53
CA LEU A 13 10.38 -4.45 15.73
C LEU A 13 9.84 -5.66 14.97
N LYS A 14 9.88 -5.60 13.64
CA LYS A 14 9.48 -6.71 12.76
C LYS A 14 10.65 -7.24 11.91
N PRO A 15 10.65 -8.55 11.62
CA PRO A 15 11.67 -9.16 10.77
C PRO A 15 11.50 -8.71 9.30
N VAL A 16 12.63 -8.54 8.61
CA VAL A 16 12.65 -8.40 7.15
C VAL A 16 12.36 -9.79 6.57
N VAL A 17 11.29 -9.92 5.79
CA VAL A 17 10.81 -11.21 5.26
C VAL A 17 11.24 -11.47 3.83
N GLN A 18 11.59 -10.43 3.08
CA GLN A 18 12.08 -10.56 1.73
C GLN A 18 13.02 -9.40 1.39
N THR A 19 14.07 -9.66 0.62
CA THR A 19 14.91 -8.63 0.02
C THR A 19 14.80 -8.73 -1.49
N PHE A 20 14.60 -7.61 -2.16
CA PHE A 20 14.61 -7.49 -3.60
C PHE A 20 15.89 -6.80 -4.02
N GLN A 21 16.51 -7.34 -5.07
CA GLN A 21 17.60 -6.71 -5.77
C GLN A 21 17.12 -6.44 -7.20
N ASN A 22 17.08 -5.17 -7.58
CA ASN A 22 16.71 -4.74 -8.94
C ASN A 22 17.80 -3.81 -9.47
N GLU A 23 17.72 -3.44 -10.74
CA GLU A 23 18.59 -2.41 -11.31
C GLU A 23 17.77 -1.18 -11.71
N THR A 24 18.39 -0.01 -11.63
CA THR A 24 17.82 1.24 -12.13
C THR A 24 18.84 2.00 -12.96
N THR A 25 18.35 2.75 -13.94
CA THR A 25 19.15 3.65 -14.77
C THR A 25 18.94 5.12 -14.39
N GLU A 26 18.08 5.38 -13.40
CA GLU A 26 17.70 6.73 -13.00
C GLU A 26 17.55 6.80 -11.48
N TRP A 27 18.05 7.88 -10.89
CA TRP A 27 17.80 8.23 -9.50
C TRP A 27 16.97 9.49 -9.40
N ILE A 28 16.09 9.53 -8.41
CA ILE A 28 15.40 10.74 -7.97
C ILE A 28 15.90 11.08 -6.56
N HIS A 29 16.39 12.31 -6.41
CA HIS A 29 16.75 12.88 -5.11
C HIS A 29 15.66 13.86 -4.69
N VAL A 30 15.03 13.57 -3.56
CA VAL A 30 13.98 14.41 -2.96
C VAL A 30 14.53 15.03 -1.70
N THR A 31 14.67 16.35 -1.66
CA THR A 31 15.11 17.07 -0.47
C THR A 31 13.92 17.64 0.29
N ALA A 32 13.86 17.37 1.58
CA ALA A 32 12.82 17.85 2.49
C ALA A 32 13.39 18.00 3.90
N ASN A 33 13.12 19.12 4.58
CA ASN A 33 13.63 19.41 5.92
C ASN A 33 15.17 19.34 6.02
N GLY A 34 15.87 19.75 4.96
CA GLY A 34 17.34 19.66 4.87
C GLY A 34 17.91 18.24 4.70
N GLU A 35 17.08 17.20 4.60
CA GLU A 35 17.49 15.83 4.30
C GLU A 35 17.19 15.47 2.85
N THR A 36 18.09 14.76 2.18
CA THR A 36 17.89 14.26 0.82
C THR A 36 17.69 12.75 0.80
N LEU A 37 16.55 12.33 0.26
CA LEU A 37 16.19 10.93 0.03
C LEU A 37 16.47 10.55 -1.43
N THR A 38 17.31 9.55 -1.66
CA THR A 38 17.56 8.97 -2.99
C THR A 38 16.70 7.74 -3.20
N CYS A 39 15.95 7.69 -4.29
CA CYS A 39 15.03 6.59 -4.58
C CYS A 39 14.82 6.41 -6.09
N THR A 40 14.23 5.27 -6.48
CA THR A 40 13.89 5.01 -7.88
C THR A 40 12.73 5.89 -8.35
N PRO A 41 12.61 6.18 -9.66
CA PRO A 41 11.56 7.06 -10.20
C PRO A 41 10.13 6.73 -9.77
N ASN A 42 9.80 5.45 -9.75
CA ASN A 42 8.45 4.97 -9.44
C ASN A 42 8.18 4.83 -7.94
N HIS A 43 9.14 5.17 -7.08
CA HIS A 43 8.98 5.02 -5.63
C HIS A 43 7.85 5.92 -5.11
N PRO A 44 6.80 5.38 -4.47
CA PRO A 44 5.64 6.17 -4.09
C PRO A 44 5.83 6.88 -2.74
N PHE A 45 5.57 8.18 -2.73
CA PHE A 45 5.46 9.04 -1.56
C PHE A 45 4.01 9.42 -1.30
N TYR A 46 3.60 9.53 -0.04
CA TYR A 46 2.25 9.99 0.28
C TYR A 46 2.19 11.50 0.48
N SER A 47 1.41 12.17 -0.37
CA SER A 47 1.01 13.58 -0.20
C SER A 47 -0.43 13.66 0.30
N PRO A 48 -0.75 14.49 1.32
CA PRO A 48 -2.13 14.67 1.76
C PRO A 48 -2.98 15.40 0.72
N VAL A 49 -2.35 16.11 -0.24
CA VAL A 49 -3.03 16.85 -1.30
C VAL A 49 -3.24 15.99 -2.55
N LYS A 50 -2.21 15.20 -2.93
CA LYS A 50 -2.20 14.44 -4.19
C LYS A 50 -2.46 12.94 -4.02
N GLY A 51 -2.39 12.42 -2.80
CA GLY A 51 -2.34 10.98 -2.52
C GLY A 51 -0.96 10.39 -2.83
N TRP A 52 -0.94 9.09 -3.14
CA TRP A 52 0.28 8.40 -3.53
C TRP A 52 0.83 8.95 -4.85
N THR A 53 2.02 9.54 -4.78
CA THR A 53 2.70 10.24 -5.87
C THR A 53 4.08 9.62 -6.06
N SER A 54 4.43 9.20 -7.27
CA SER A 54 5.76 8.66 -7.55
C SER A 54 6.83 9.75 -7.39
N ALA A 55 8.05 9.36 -7.03
CA ALA A 55 9.18 10.27 -6.82
C ALA A 55 9.40 11.20 -8.02
N ILE A 56 9.32 10.65 -9.24
CA ILE A 56 9.46 11.39 -10.49
C ILE A 56 8.35 12.44 -10.72
N ASP A 57 7.21 12.30 -10.06
CA ASP A 57 6.06 13.20 -10.17
C ASP A 57 6.01 14.26 -9.06
N LEU A 58 6.88 14.15 -8.05
CA LEU A 58 6.99 15.15 -7.00
C LEU A 58 7.58 16.46 -7.53
N ARG A 59 7.16 17.57 -6.95
CA ARG A 59 7.67 18.91 -7.25
C ARG A 59 7.99 19.65 -5.96
N ALA A 60 8.91 20.60 -6.04
CA ALA A 60 9.15 21.53 -4.94
C ALA A 60 7.83 22.25 -4.57
N GLY A 61 7.57 22.36 -3.27
CA GLY A 61 6.30 22.84 -2.71
C GLY A 61 5.26 21.76 -2.44
N ASP A 62 5.47 20.51 -2.90
CA ASP A 62 4.60 19.40 -2.51
C ASP A 62 4.72 19.10 -1.03
N ILE A 63 3.60 18.69 -0.42
CA ILE A 63 3.54 18.36 1.00
C ILE A 63 3.60 16.84 1.14
N LEU A 64 4.46 16.35 2.03
CA LEU A 64 4.57 14.96 2.43
C LEU A 64 4.19 14.79 3.91
N VAL A 65 3.84 13.57 4.30
CA VAL A 65 3.49 13.24 5.69
C VAL A 65 4.67 12.52 6.36
N MET A 66 5.10 13.06 7.51
CA MET A 66 6.12 12.45 8.36
C MET A 66 5.51 11.44 9.34
N LEU A 67 6.35 10.56 9.90
CA LEU A 67 5.95 9.54 10.87
C LEU A 67 5.21 10.08 12.11
N ASN A 68 5.56 11.27 12.58
CA ASN A 68 4.91 11.93 13.71
C ASN A 68 3.52 12.53 13.37
N GLY A 69 3.06 12.38 12.12
CA GLY A 69 1.80 12.94 11.62
C GLY A 69 1.90 14.40 11.19
N GLU A 70 3.07 15.02 11.31
CA GLU A 70 3.32 16.38 10.82
C GLU A 70 3.59 16.38 9.31
N TYR A 71 3.63 17.58 8.75
CA TYR A 71 3.84 17.81 7.34
C TYR A 71 5.24 18.34 7.07
N VAL A 72 5.85 17.88 5.99
CA VAL A 72 7.09 18.44 5.47
C VAL A 72 6.89 18.89 4.03
N VAL A 73 7.52 19.99 3.66
CA VAL A 73 7.50 20.53 2.30
C VAL A 73 8.70 19.99 1.54
N VAL A 74 8.48 19.50 0.32
CA VAL A 74 9.54 19.17 -0.62
C VAL A 74 10.24 20.46 -1.03
N GLU A 75 11.51 20.56 -0.73
CA GLU A 75 12.35 21.72 -1.04
C GLU A 75 12.89 21.62 -2.47
N GLN A 76 13.30 20.41 -2.87
CA GLN A 76 13.92 20.15 -4.17
C GLN A 76 13.63 18.74 -4.66
N VAL A 77 13.52 18.59 -5.97
CA VAL A 77 13.54 17.29 -6.66
C VAL A 77 14.58 17.35 -7.77
N GLN A 78 15.54 16.44 -7.75
CA GLN A 78 16.58 16.30 -8.77
C GLN A 78 16.47 14.93 -9.44
N HIS A 79 16.61 14.93 -10.76
CA HIS A 79 16.63 13.73 -11.58
C HIS A 79 18.07 13.48 -12.03
N GLU A 80 18.56 12.27 -11.80
CA GLU A 80 19.87 11.81 -12.22
C GLU A 80 19.71 10.64 -13.19
N LEU A 81 20.33 10.75 -14.37
CA LEU A 81 20.44 9.67 -15.32
C LEU A 81 21.80 9.02 -15.16
N LEU A 82 21.83 7.70 -15.03
CA LEU A 82 23.07 6.94 -14.83
C LEU A 82 23.68 6.52 -16.16
N GLU A 83 25.00 6.57 -16.25
CA GLU A 83 25.75 6.08 -17.42
C GLU A 83 25.69 4.55 -17.56
N SER A 84 25.42 3.85 -16.46
CA SER A 84 25.25 2.40 -16.39
C SER A 84 24.22 2.03 -15.32
N PRO A 85 23.46 0.92 -15.47
CA PRO A 85 22.52 0.51 -14.44
C PRO A 85 23.19 0.29 -13.08
N GLU A 86 22.58 0.81 -12.02
CA GLU A 86 23.01 0.57 -10.64
C GLU A 86 22.05 -0.37 -9.92
N THR A 87 22.61 -1.18 -9.01
CA THR A 87 21.84 -2.09 -8.18
C THR A 87 21.08 -1.32 -7.10
N THR A 88 19.79 -1.61 -6.99
CA THR A 88 18.88 -1.12 -5.96
C THR A 88 18.54 -2.25 -4.99
N TYR A 89 18.50 -1.92 -3.71
CA TYR A 89 18.10 -2.84 -2.64
C TYR A 89 16.76 -2.38 -2.07
N ASN A 90 15.80 -3.29 -2.02
CA ASN A 90 14.50 -3.05 -1.40
C ASN A 90 14.19 -4.22 -0.46
N PHE A 91 13.37 -4.02 0.56
CA PHE A 91 13.05 -5.06 1.53
C PHE A 91 11.59 -5.01 1.96
N GLU A 92 10.97 -6.18 2.08
CA GLU A 92 9.62 -6.37 2.60
C GLU A 92 9.71 -6.69 4.09
N VAL A 93 8.92 -6.01 4.91
CA VAL A 93 8.81 -6.26 6.34
C VAL A 93 7.50 -6.99 6.61
N GLU A 94 7.51 -7.97 7.53
CA GLU A 94 6.34 -8.80 7.81
C GLU A 94 5.11 -7.96 8.20
N ASP A 95 3.95 -8.27 7.60
CA ASP A 95 2.62 -7.68 7.85
C ASP A 95 2.40 -6.19 7.50
N TYR A 96 3.39 -5.48 6.96
CA TYR A 96 3.21 -4.08 6.54
C TYR A 96 3.84 -3.84 5.17
N HIS A 97 3.00 -3.45 4.22
CA HIS A 97 3.41 -3.00 2.89
C HIS A 97 3.76 -1.50 2.86
N THR A 98 3.90 -0.86 4.03
CA THR A 98 4.36 0.53 4.14
C THR A 98 5.44 0.65 5.20
N TYR A 99 6.47 1.45 4.93
CA TYR A 99 7.56 1.73 5.86
C TYR A 99 7.97 3.19 5.75
N TYR A 100 8.76 3.63 6.73
CA TYR A 100 9.30 4.97 6.78
C TYR A 100 10.80 4.93 6.47
N VAL A 101 11.29 5.84 5.62
CA VAL A 101 12.68 5.89 5.16
C VAL A 101 13.29 7.26 5.47
N GLY A 102 14.59 7.31 5.78
CA GLY A 102 15.33 8.52 6.16
C GLY A 102 15.24 8.87 7.65
N GLU A 103 16.08 9.81 8.10
CA GLU A 103 16.02 10.37 9.46
C GLU A 103 14.66 11.04 9.72
N SER A 104 14.08 11.65 8.68
CA SER A 104 12.75 12.27 8.70
C SER A 104 11.59 11.27 8.64
N SER A 105 11.88 9.98 8.43
CA SER A 105 10.89 8.89 8.45
C SER A 105 9.68 9.16 7.52
N VAL A 106 9.91 9.08 6.20
CA VAL A 106 8.90 9.36 5.16
C VAL A 106 8.17 8.09 4.68
N HIS A 107 6.83 8.17 4.59
CA HIS A 107 5.93 7.02 4.34
C HIS A 107 5.97 6.51 2.88
N VAL A 108 6.41 5.27 2.68
CA VAL A 108 6.59 4.63 1.37
C VAL A 108 6.01 3.21 1.33
N HIS A 109 5.79 2.63 0.14
CA HIS A 109 5.05 1.37 -0.04
C HIS A 109 5.84 0.27 -0.78
N ASN A 110 5.68 -1.01 -0.39
CA ASN A 110 6.13 -2.18 -1.15
C ASN A 110 4.96 -2.90 -1.83
N ALA A 111 5.17 -3.31 -3.09
CA ALA A 111 4.15 -3.96 -3.92
C ALA A 111 3.46 -5.16 -3.23
N CYS A 112 2.12 -5.17 -3.22
CA CYS A 112 1.34 -6.30 -2.72
C CYS A 112 1.37 -7.49 -3.70
N LYS A 113 1.39 -8.73 -3.19
CA LYS A 113 1.30 -9.93 -4.04
C LYS A 113 -0.07 -10.06 -4.71
N ASN A 114 -0.06 -10.56 -5.95
CA ASN A 114 -1.27 -10.88 -6.71
C ASN A 114 -2.13 -11.93 -5.99
N ASP A 115 -3.45 -11.74 -5.98
CA ASP A 115 -4.39 -12.72 -5.44
C ASP A 115 -4.80 -13.79 -6.44
N PHE A 116 -4.97 -15.02 -5.96
CA PHE A 116 -5.48 -16.15 -6.75
C PHE A 116 -6.40 -17.06 -5.93
N GLN A 117 -7.42 -17.62 -6.59
CA GLN A 117 -8.32 -18.63 -6.00
C GLN A 117 -7.81 -20.04 -6.30
N THR A 118 -8.08 -20.97 -5.40
CA THR A 118 -7.74 -22.39 -5.53
C THR A 118 -8.99 -23.25 -5.37
N LYS A 119 -8.88 -24.56 -5.61
CA LYS A 119 -9.97 -25.52 -5.31
C LYS A 119 -10.34 -25.55 -3.82
N ALA A 120 -9.44 -25.08 -2.94
CA ALA A 120 -9.67 -25.01 -1.50
C ALA A 120 -10.39 -23.72 -1.07
N THR A 121 -10.54 -22.72 -1.96
CA THR A 121 -11.22 -21.46 -1.64
C THR A 121 -12.67 -21.72 -1.24
N LYS A 122 -13.04 -21.30 -0.03
CA LYS A 122 -14.41 -21.45 0.48
C LYS A 122 -15.26 -20.29 -0.01
N ASN A 123 -16.22 -20.56 -0.88
CA ASN A 123 -17.21 -19.57 -1.30
C ASN A 123 -18.35 -19.51 -0.28
N GLN A 124 -18.66 -18.30 0.20
CA GLN A 124 -19.71 -18.04 1.18
C GLN A 124 -20.57 -16.87 0.71
N SER A 125 -21.75 -16.73 1.30
CA SER A 125 -22.68 -15.64 0.97
C SER A 125 -23.34 -15.12 2.23
N ALA A 126 -23.57 -13.81 2.27
CA ALA A 126 -24.33 -13.15 3.32
C ALA A 126 -25.20 -12.06 2.70
N THR A 127 -26.43 -11.92 3.19
CA THR A 127 -27.40 -10.93 2.69
C THR A 127 -27.55 -9.80 3.70
N PHE A 128 -27.53 -8.57 3.21
CA PHE A 128 -27.67 -7.35 3.99
C PHE A 128 -28.92 -6.59 3.57
N LYS A 129 -29.39 -5.69 4.44
CA LYS A 129 -30.58 -4.87 4.19
C LYS A 129 -30.41 -3.84 3.06
N SER A 130 -29.17 -3.51 2.70
CA SER A 130 -28.84 -2.55 1.65
C SER A 130 -27.38 -2.67 1.22
N GLU A 131 -27.05 -2.10 0.06
CA GLU A 131 -25.67 -1.96 -0.42
C GLU A 131 -24.77 -1.28 0.60
N ARG A 132 -25.27 -0.20 1.20
CA ARG A 132 -24.54 0.57 2.21
C ARG A 132 -24.19 -0.30 3.41
N ALA A 133 -25.10 -1.16 3.87
CA ALA A 133 -24.84 -2.07 4.98
C ALA A 133 -23.77 -3.12 4.62
N ALA A 134 -23.85 -3.71 3.42
CA ALA A 134 -22.85 -4.66 2.94
C ALA A 134 -21.45 -4.02 2.83
N ARG A 135 -21.36 -2.81 2.25
CA ARG A 135 -20.11 -2.06 2.12
C ARG A 135 -19.54 -1.65 3.47
N ASN A 136 -20.38 -1.22 4.42
CA ASN A 136 -19.93 -0.88 5.77
C ASN A 136 -19.34 -2.10 6.47
N PHE A 137 -20.00 -3.26 6.37
CA PHE A 137 -19.48 -4.51 6.92
C PHE A 137 -18.14 -4.92 6.30
N ALA A 138 -17.99 -4.80 4.98
CA ALA A 138 -16.71 -5.07 4.32
C ALA A 138 -15.60 -4.12 4.80
N ARG A 139 -15.91 -2.82 4.94
CA ARG A 139 -14.97 -1.81 5.43
C ARG A 139 -14.49 -2.09 6.84
N THR A 140 -15.34 -2.58 7.74
CA THR A 140 -14.90 -2.94 9.11
C THR A 140 -13.91 -4.09 9.13
N LYS A 141 -13.93 -4.98 8.12
CA LYS A 141 -12.96 -6.07 7.99
C LYS A 141 -11.66 -5.64 7.32
N VAL A 142 -11.77 -4.81 6.30
CA VAL A 142 -10.60 -4.26 5.58
C VAL A 142 -9.79 -3.29 6.45
N GLY A 143 -10.40 -2.65 7.44
CA GLY A 143 -9.69 -1.78 8.38
C GLY A 143 -9.52 -0.36 7.86
N LYS A 144 -8.79 0.49 8.60
CA LYS A 144 -8.52 1.87 8.19
C LYS A 144 -7.37 1.90 7.18
N SER A 145 -7.32 2.99 6.42
CA SER A 145 -6.26 3.26 5.43
C SER A 145 -5.89 2.06 4.55
N PRO A 146 -6.88 1.42 3.88
CA PRO A 146 -6.59 0.25 3.07
C PRO A 146 -5.82 0.61 1.81
N ILE A 147 -5.01 -0.34 1.37
CA ILE A 147 -4.16 -0.23 0.20
C ILE A 147 -5.01 -0.45 -1.04
N ASN A 148 -4.96 0.48 -1.99
CA ASN A 148 -5.58 0.30 -3.30
C ASN A 148 -4.68 -0.62 -4.15
N VAL A 149 -5.19 -1.80 -4.48
CA VAL A 149 -4.47 -2.80 -5.31
C VAL A 149 -5.01 -2.85 -6.75
N GLY A 150 -5.68 -1.78 -7.19
CA GLY A 150 -6.23 -1.63 -8.53
C GLY A 150 -7.56 -2.38 -8.75
N ASN A 151 -8.18 -2.20 -9.91
CA ASN A 151 -9.39 -2.95 -10.32
C ASN A 151 -10.58 -2.90 -9.34
N ASN A 152 -10.80 -1.75 -8.68
CA ASN A 152 -11.81 -1.58 -7.63
C ASN A 152 -11.63 -2.53 -6.44
N LYS A 153 -10.37 -2.82 -6.09
CA LYS A 153 -9.99 -3.63 -4.94
C LYS A 153 -9.27 -2.81 -3.89
N LEU A 154 -9.62 -3.06 -2.64
CA LEU A 154 -8.94 -2.51 -1.47
C LEU A 154 -8.46 -3.66 -0.61
N ARG A 155 -7.20 -3.61 -0.17
CA ARG A 155 -6.60 -4.64 0.69
C ARG A 155 -6.24 -4.03 2.04
N SER A 156 -6.50 -4.77 3.12
CA SER A 156 -6.06 -4.38 4.45
C SER A 156 -4.53 -4.29 4.50
N GLN A 157 -3.99 -3.45 5.38
CA GLN A 157 -2.55 -3.23 5.46
C GLN A 157 -1.75 -4.50 5.74
N ASN A 158 -2.32 -5.40 6.54
CA ASN A 158 -1.76 -6.72 6.84
C ASN A 158 -1.97 -7.76 5.74
N GLY A 159 -2.58 -7.41 4.60
CA GLY A 159 -2.81 -8.29 3.47
C GLY A 159 -3.90 -9.36 3.67
N VAL A 160 -4.52 -9.45 4.85
CA VAL A 160 -5.46 -10.54 5.21
C VAL A 160 -6.84 -10.38 4.59
N TRP A 161 -7.34 -9.16 4.42
CA TRP A 161 -8.68 -8.89 3.91
C TRP A 161 -8.61 -8.10 2.61
N GLN A 162 -9.41 -8.51 1.63
CA GLN A 162 -9.61 -7.79 0.39
C GLN A 162 -11.09 -7.52 0.16
N TYR A 163 -11.41 -6.28 -0.12
CA TYR A 163 -12.70 -5.88 -0.68
C TYR A 163 -12.58 -5.75 -2.19
N ARG A 164 -13.61 -6.19 -2.92
CA ARG A 164 -13.71 -6.02 -4.37
C ARG A 164 -15.15 -5.69 -4.76
N ALA A 165 -15.30 -4.65 -5.57
CA ALA A 165 -16.59 -4.25 -6.14
C ALA A 165 -16.43 -3.80 -7.59
N LYS A 166 -16.28 -4.75 -8.50
CA LYS A 166 -16.23 -4.46 -9.93
C LYS A 166 -17.63 -4.07 -10.44
N PRO A 167 -17.74 -3.32 -11.55
CA PRO A 167 -19.04 -2.96 -12.13
C PRO A 167 -19.97 -4.17 -12.36
N GLY A 168 -19.42 -5.32 -12.79
CA GLY A 168 -20.18 -6.55 -12.96
C GLY A 168 -20.72 -7.16 -11.66
N ASP A 169 -19.98 -7.05 -10.55
CA ASP A 169 -20.42 -7.53 -9.23
C ASP A 169 -21.62 -6.69 -8.75
N LEU A 170 -21.51 -5.37 -8.93
CA LEU A 170 -22.56 -4.41 -8.55
C LEU A 170 -23.83 -4.59 -9.40
N ALA A 171 -23.69 -4.88 -10.70
CA ALA A 171 -24.82 -5.20 -11.57
C ALA A 171 -25.58 -6.46 -11.10
N GLN A 172 -24.86 -7.41 -10.49
CA GLN A 172 -25.43 -8.61 -9.85
C GLN A 172 -25.76 -8.40 -8.36
N ARG A 173 -25.86 -7.14 -7.90
CA ARG A 173 -26.22 -6.74 -6.53
C ARG A 173 -25.40 -7.44 -5.44
N HIS A 174 -24.09 -7.54 -5.64
CA HIS A 174 -23.19 -8.01 -4.60
C HIS A 174 -21.81 -7.38 -4.67
N ILE A 175 -21.06 -7.52 -3.58
CA ILE A 175 -19.63 -7.22 -3.49
C ILE A 175 -18.91 -8.45 -2.96
N HIS A 176 -17.60 -8.48 -3.16
CA HIS A 176 -16.75 -9.52 -2.61
C HIS A 176 -15.99 -9.02 -1.38
N LEU A 177 -15.97 -9.86 -0.35
CA LEU A 177 -15.07 -9.75 0.78
C LEU A 177 -14.27 -11.05 0.89
N GLU A 178 -12.98 -10.95 0.59
CA GLU A 178 -12.08 -12.07 0.45
C GLU A 178 -11.11 -12.07 1.65
N ARG A 179 -10.90 -13.25 2.24
CA ARG A 179 -9.86 -13.47 3.24
C ARG A 179 -8.70 -14.19 2.57
N LEU A 180 -7.51 -13.63 2.65
CA LEU A 180 -6.32 -14.11 1.97
C LEU A 180 -5.30 -14.66 2.96
N ASN A 181 -4.43 -15.52 2.47
CA ASN A 181 -3.13 -15.75 3.09
C ASN A 181 -2.20 -14.60 2.67
N PRO A 182 -1.78 -13.73 3.61
CA PRO A 182 -1.00 -12.54 3.26
C PRO A 182 0.40 -12.86 2.71
N LYS A 183 0.96 -14.05 3.02
CA LYS A 183 2.30 -14.45 2.53
C LYS A 183 2.28 -14.94 1.08
N THR A 184 1.19 -15.59 0.67
CA THR A 184 1.09 -16.23 -0.64
C THR A 184 0.17 -15.48 -1.61
N GLY A 185 -0.82 -14.73 -1.13
CA GLY A 185 -1.89 -14.15 -1.95
C GLY A 185 -3.06 -15.12 -2.22
N GLU A 186 -3.04 -16.34 -1.66
CA GLU A 186 -4.12 -17.30 -1.83
C GLU A 186 -5.41 -16.80 -1.18
N VAL A 187 -6.52 -16.81 -1.92
CA VAL A 187 -7.86 -16.51 -1.39
C VAL A 187 -8.39 -17.74 -0.63
N LEU A 188 -8.41 -17.66 0.69
CA LEU A 188 -8.88 -18.73 1.58
C LEU A 188 -10.42 -18.78 1.62
N VAL A 189 -11.06 -17.62 1.66
CA VAL A 189 -12.53 -17.49 1.72
C VAL A 189 -12.96 -16.34 0.83
N ASN A 190 -14.03 -16.53 0.06
CA ASN A 190 -14.61 -15.51 -0.80
C ASN A 190 -16.10 -15.32 -0.46
N TRP A 191 -16.42 -14.24 0.25
CA TRP A 191 -17.78 -13.90 0.62
C TRP A 191 -18.45 -13.03 -0.45
N HIS A 192 -19.62 -13.45 -0.90
CA HIS A 192 -20.52 -12.65 -1.71
C HIS A 192 -21.50 -11.94 -0.78
N LEU A 193 -21.27 -10.65 -0.53
CA LEU A 193 -22.15 -9.83 0.30
C LEU A 193 -23.23 -9.23 -0.60
N ARG A 194 -24.46 -9.72 -0.48
CA ARG A 194 -25.61 -9.40 -1.34
C ARG A 194 -26.56 -8.41 -0.66
N TRP A 195 -27.40 -7.73 -1.44
CA TRP A 195 -28.48 -6.86 -0.94
C TRP A 195 -29.60 -6.70 -1.96
#